data_AF-A0A5D4R1R1-F1
#
_entry.id   AF-A0A5D4R1R1-F1
#
_cell.length_a   1.000
_cell.length_b   1.000
_cell.length_c   1.000
_cell.angle_alpha   90.00
_cell.angle_beta   90.00
_cell.angle_gamma   90.00
#
_symmetry.space_group_name_H-M   'P 1'
#
loop_
_entity.id
_entity.type
_entity.pdbx_description
1 polymer ?
#
loop_
_entity_poly.entity_id
_entity_poly.type
_entity_poly.pdbx_seq_one_letter_code
_entity_poly.pdbx_strand_id
1 'polypeptide(L)' 'ENFLDRIRKLLFKWMNRRSQRKSFSWEKFKLFLEKYPLPKPRIKVNIYKLRDDIGYSL' A
#
# COMPACT_ATOMS: atom_id res chain seq x y z
N GLU A 1 -11.03 8.89 -10.46
CA GLU A 1 -10.41 8.52 -9.16
C GLU A 1 -9.10 7.78 -9.41
N ASN A 2 -8.02 8.15 -8.73
CA ASN A 2 -6.73 7.49 -8.85
C ASN A 2 -6.67 6.18 -8.03
N PHE A 3 -5.81 5.23 -8.40
CA PHE A 3 -5.58 4.00 -7.64
C PHE A 3 -5.23 4.27 -6.16
N LEU A 4 -4.39 5.27 -5.90
CA LEU A 4 -3.99 5.65 -4.55
C LEU A 4 -5.20 6.09 -3.69
N ASP A 5 -6.17 6.78 -4.29
CA ASP A 5 -7.37 7.24 -3.58
C ASP A 5 -8.30 6.08 -3.23
N ARG A 6 -8.41 5.09 -4.13
CA ARG A 6 -9.15 3.86 -3.84
C ARG A 6 -8.53 3.09 -2.68
N ILE A 7 -7.20 2.96 -2.65
CA ILE A 7 -6.47 2.33 -1.55
C ILE A 7 -6.68 3.09 -0.23
N ARG A 8 -6.62 4.42 -0.23
CA ARG A 8 -6.88 5.24 0.96
C ARG A 8 -8.28 5.01 1.53
N LYS A 9 -9.32 5.01 0.68
CA LYS A 9 -10.70 4.73 1.10
C LYS A 9 -10.87 3.32 1.63
N LEU A 10 -10.26 2.33 0.97
CA LEU A 10 -10.28 0.93 1.40
C LEU A 10 -9.62 0.77 2.78
N LEU A 11 -8.44 1.36 2.97
CA LEU A 11 -7.71 1.34 4.24
C LEU A 11 -8.53 1.99 5.36
N PHE A 12 -9.10 3.17 5.12
CA PHE A 12 -9.97 3.87 6.07
C PHE A 12 -11.19 3.03 6.48
N LYS A 13 -11.84 2.39 5.49
CA LYS A 13 -12.99 1.48 5.74
C LYS A 13 -12.59 0.32 6.65
N TRP A 14 -11.48 -0.35 6.36
CA TRP A 14 -11.07 -1.54 7.12
C TRP A 14 -10.51 -1.20 8.49
N MET A 15 -9.81 -0.08 8.66
CA MET A 15 -9.34 0.38 9.97
C MET A 15 -10.49 0.65 10.93
N ASN A 16 -11.53 1.34 10.45
CA ASN A 16 -12.74 1.60 11.24
C ASN A 16 -13.63 0.36 11.46
N ARG A 17 -13.46 -0.70 10.64
CA ARG A 17 -14.17 -1.98 10.82
C ARG A 17 -13.45 -2.93 11.79
N ARG A 18 -12.11 -2.99 11.74
CA ARG A 18 -11.27 -3.92 12.52
C ARG A 18 -11.41 -3.73 14.03
N SER A 19 -11.69 -2.52 14.49
CA SER A 19 -11.75 -2.20 15.92
C SER A 19 -13.15 -2.28 16.54
N GLN A 20 -14.21 -2.57 15.77
CA GLN A 20 -15.63 -2.38 16.19
C GLN A 20 -15.97 -0.94 16.66
N ARG A 21 -15.00 -0.03 16.68
CA ARG A 21 -15.10 1.38 17.05
C ARG A 21 -14.67 2.21 15.83
N LYS A 22 -15.41 3.27 15.54
CA LYS A 22 -15.01 4.31 14.57
C LYS A 22 -13.89 5.16 15.18
N SER A 23 -12.70 4.58 15.33
CA SER A 23 -11.56 5.23 15.99
C SER A 23 -10.94 6.35 15.15
N PHE A 24 -11.10 6.29 13.82
CA PHE A 24 -10.54 7.26 12.90
C PHE A 24 -11.61 8.12 12.23
N SER A 25 -11.56 9.44 12.49
CA SER A 25 -12.17 10.44 11.60
C SER A 25 -11.32 10.62 10.34
N TRP A 26 -11.92 11.11 9.26
CA TRP A 26 -11.21 11.31 7.99
C TRP A 26 -10.01 12.26 8.12
N GLU A 27 -10.14 13.30 8.95
CA GLU A 27 -9.07 14.27 9.22
C GLU A 27 -7.89 13.65 9.97
N LYS A 28 -8.18 12.89 11.03
CA LYS A 28 -7.16 12.13 11.76
C LYS A 28 -6.46 11.12 10.85
N PHE A 29 -7.21 10.50 9.93
CA PHE A 29 -6.65 9.56 8.97
C PHE A 29 -5.70 10.25 7.98
N LYS A 30 -6.03 11.45 7.53
CA LYS A 30 -5.13 12.26 6.69
C LYS A 30 -3.83 12.60 7.45
N LEU A 31 -3.93 13.09 8.68
CA LEU A 31 -2.76 13.37 9.53
C LEU A 31 -1.91 12.12 9.79
N PHE A 32 -2.56 10.97 9.99
CA PHE A 32 -1.87 9.68 10.12
C PHE A 32 -1.10 9.32 8.85
N LEU A 33 -1.66 9.52 7.67
CA LEU A 33 -0.99 9.28 6.40
C LEU A 33 0.13 10.30 6.12
N GLU A 34 0.07 11.51 6.67
CA GLU A 34 1.19 12.47 6.59
C GLU A 34 2.35 12.02 7.48
N LYS A 35 2.06 11.52 8.68
CA LYS A 35 3.07 10.97 9.59
C LYS A 35 3.64 9.63 9.10
N TYR A 36 2.80 8.78 8.51
CA TYR A 36 3.14 7.46 8.00
C TYR A 36 2.69 7.34 6.53
N PRO A 37 3.46 7.93 5.59
CA PRO A 37 3.09 7.91 4.19
C PRO A 37 3.08 6.49 3.64
N LEU A 38 2.03 6.18 2.86
CA LEU A 38 1.98 4.92 2.12
C LEU A 38 3.18 4.87 1.15
N PRO A 39 3.81 3.69 1.00
CA PRO A 39 4.89 3.54 0.04
C PRO A 39 4.38 3.90 -1.35
N LYS A 40 5.11 4.77 -2.04
CA LYS A 40 4.79 5.10 -3.43
C LYS A 40 4.87 3.82 -4.27
N PRO A 41 3.88 3.53 -5.12
CA PRO A 41 3.99 2.40 -6.04
C PRO A 41 5.22 2.62 -6.92
N ARG A 42 6.15 1.67 -6.90
CA ARG A 42 7.34 1.65 -7.76
C ARG A 42 7.23 0.45 -8.68
N ILE A 43 7.54 0.64 -9.96
CA ILE A 43 7.70 -0.46 -10.90
C ILE A 43 8.90 -1.26 -10.42
N LYS A 44 8.67 -2.51 -10.01
CA LYS A 44 9.74 -3.44 -9.67
C LYS A 44 10.05 -4.29 -10.88
N VAL A 45 11.33 -4.41 -11.22
CA VAL A 45 11.81 -5.38 -12.20
C VAL A 45 11.84 -6.76 -11.55
N ASN A 46 11.44 -7.77 -12.30
CA ASN A 46 11.59 -9.15 -11.86
C ASN A 46 13.05 -9.56 -12.06
N ILE A 47 13.82 -9.65 -10.97
CA ILE A 47 15.24 -10.02 -10.99
C ILE A 47 15.49 -11.44 -11.51
N TYR A 48 14.49 -12.32 -11.48
CA TYR A 48 14.57 -13.66 -12.04
C TYR A 48 14.37 -13.66 -13.56
N LYS A 49 13.60 -12.70 -14.11
CA LYS A 49 13.50 -12.49 -15.57
C LYS A 49 14.73 -11.79 -16.15
N LEU A 50 15.52 -11.11 -15.32
CA LEU A 50 16.74 -10.43 -15.77
C LEU A 50 17.91 -11.41 -15.96
N ARG A 51 17.79 -12.64 -15.44
CA ARG A 51 18.84 -13.68 -15.44
C ARG A 51 18.43 -14.93 -16.23
N ASP A 52 17.71 -14.78 -17.34
CA ASP A 52 17.48 -15.91 -18.27
C ASP A 52 18.80 -16.41 -18.91
N ASP A 53 19.88 -15.62 -18.82
CA ASP A 53 21.21 -15.91 -19.34
C ASP A 53 22.13 -16.66 -18.34
N ILE A 54 21.89 -16.54 -17.03
CA ILE A 54 22.68 -17.27 -16.01
C ILE A 54 21.94 -18.57 -15.69
N GLY A 55 22.16 -19.58 -16.52
CA GLY A 55 21.77 -20.95 -16.24
C GLY A 55 22.43 -21.42 -14.94
N TYR A 56 21.72 -21.35 -13.82
CA TYR A 56 22.11 -22.10 -12.63
C TYR A 56 21.79 -23.56 -12.89
N SER A 57 22.76 -24.27 -13.49
CA SER A 57 22.85 -25.71 -13.39
C SER A 57 23.14 -26.04 -11.92
N LEU A 58 22.07 -26.27 -11.17
CA LEU A 58 22.11 -26.97 -9.89
C LEU A 58 22.09 -28.48 -10.15
#